data_AF-A0A3A1P4K0-F1
#
_entry.id   AF-A0A3A1P4K0-F1
#
_cell.length_a   1.000
_cell.length_b   1.000
_cell.length_c   1.000
_cell.angle_alpha   90.00
_cell.angle_beta   90.00
_cell.angle_gamma   90.00
#
_symmetry.space_group_name_H-M   'P 1'
#
loop_
_entity.id
_entity.type
_entity.pdbx_description
1 polymer ?
#
loop_
_entity_poly.entity_id
_entity_poly.type
_entity_poly.pdbx_seq_one_letter_code
_entity_poly.pdbx_strand_id
1 'polypeptide(L)'
;AVLAEPEWRALFGPEALAEVPLAAVVGSEVVAGTVDRLLVTPERIVVADFKTARRPPSELAEVPQATLAQMAAYVAALEVIYPGRSVEAAVLYTQVPRLIALPEAVLAAHKPGFAGTE
;
A
#
# COMPACT_ATOMS: atom_id res chain seq x y z
N ALA A 1 -13.61 0.87 -13.87
CA ALA A 1 -12.93 -0.36 -13.45
C ALA A 1 -12.69 -0.32 -11.94
N VAL A 2 -11.75 0.49 -11.45
CA VAL A 2 -11.44 0.61 -10.01
C VAL A 2 -12.62 1.07 -9.14
N LEU A 3 -13.41 2.04 -9.61
CA LEU A 3 -14.61 2.52 -8.90
C LEU A 3 -15.74 1.48 -8.80
N ALA A 4 -15.64 0.36 -9.53
CA ALA A 4 -16.62 -0.72 -9.48
C ALA A 4 -16.31 -1.72 -8.36
N GLU A 5 -15.10 -1.71 -7.80
CA GLU A 5 -14.72 -2.54 -6.66
C GLU A 5 -15.01 -1.76 -5.37
N PRO A 6 -16.04 -2.17 -4.60
CA PRO A 6 -16.54 -1.39 -3.45
C PRO A 6 -15.46 -1.12 -2.40
N GLU A 7 -14.54 -2.07 -2.24
CA GLU A 7 -13.46 -2.01 -1.27
C GLU A 7 -12.46 -0.88 -1.54
N TRP A 8 -12.23 -0.54 -2.82
CA TRP A 8 -11.28 0.50 -3.25
C TRP A 8 -11.97 1.85 -3.51
N ARG A 9 -13.28 1.84 -3.78
CA ARG A 9 -14.05 3.07 -4.00
C ARG A 9 -13.94 4.05 -2.82
N ALA A 10 -13.83 3.53 -1.59
CA ALA A 10 -13.71 4.35 -0.39
C ALA A 10 -12.43 5.23 -0.36
N LEU A 11 -11.35 4.82 -1.06
CA LEU A 11 -10.13 5.64 -1.21
C LEU A 11 -10.34 6.93 -2.00
N PHE A 12 -11.42 7.01 -2.77
CA PHE A 12 -11.80 8.20 -3.54
C PHE A 12 -12.92 8.99 -2.87
N GLY A 13 -13.35 8.58 -1.67
CA GLY A 13 -14.32 9.28 -0.86
C GLY A 13 -13.71 10.46 -0.07
N PRO A 14 -14.56 11.26 0.59
CA PRO A 14 -14.13 12.41 1.38
C PRO A 14 -13.40 12.03 2.67
N GLU A 15 -13.58 10.80 3.17
CA GLU A 15 -12.93 10.31 4.40
C GLU A 15 -11.51 9.82 4.16
N ALA A 16 -11.15 9.55 2.91
CA ALA A 16 -9.77 9.23 2.57
C ALA A 16 -8.90 10.50 2.69
N LEU A 17 -7.71 10.33 3.24
CA LEU A 17 -6.67 11.33 3.40
C LEU A 17 -5.69 11.23 2.23
N ALA A 18 -5.23 12.38 1.72
CA ALA A 18 -4.32 12.47 0.57
C ALA A 18 -2.96 12.97 1.04
N GLU A 19 -1.90 12.48 0.38
CA GLU A 19 -0.51 12.90 0.64
C GLU A 19 -0.17 12.86 2.14
N VAL A 20 -0.45 11.73 2.78
CA VAL A 20 -0.27 11.57 4.22
C VAL A 20 1.18 11.23 4.55
N PRO A 21 1.91 12.10 5.27
CA PRO A 21 3.22 11.74 5.78
C PRO A 21 3.08 10.67 6.87
N LEU A 22 3.94 9.66 6.81
CA LEU A 22 4.06 8.64 7.86
C LEU A 22 5.53 8.43 8.21
N ALA A 23 5.77 8.13 9.48
CA ALA A 23 7.07 7.72 9.98
C ALA A 23 6.89 6.75 11.14
N ALA A 24 7.57 5.61 11.09
CA ALA A 24 7.54 4.60 12.13
C ALA A 24 8.89 3.87 12.22
N VAL A 25 9.17 3.31 13.39
CA VAL A 25 10.29 2.38 13.57
C VAL A 25 9.73 0.97 13.37
N VAL A 26 10.21 0.26 12.36
CA VAL A 26 9.87 -1.13 12.07
C VAL A 26 11.09 -1.99 12.38
N GLY A 27 11.01 -2.79 13.45
CA GLY A 27 12.17 -3.49 13.98
C GLY A 27 13.24 -2.48 14.44
N SER A 28 14.39 -2.48 13.77
CA SER A 28 15.48 -1.52 13.99
C SER A 28 15.58 -0.43 12.91
N GLU A 29 14.72 -0.47 11.89
CA GLU A 29 14.77 0.44 10.75
C GLU A 29 13.74 1.55 10.88
N VAL A 30 14.08 2.76 10.44
CA VAL A 30 13.13 3.87 10.34
C VAL A 30 12.52 3.85 8.95
N VAL A 31 11.21 3.65 8.88
CA VAL A 31 10.43 3.83 7.65
C VAL A 31 9.80 5.21 7.70
N ALA A 32 10.10 6.05 6.71
CA ALA A 32 9.49 7.37 6.54
C ALA A 32 9.13 7.60 5.08
N GLY A 33 7.99 8.24 4.85
CA GLY A 33 7.54 8.57 3.50
C GLY A 33 6.17 9.22 3.51
N THR A 34 5.62 9.42 2.32
CA THR A 34 4.28 9.97 2.11
C THR A 34 3.49 9.01 1.27
N VAL A 35 2.29 8.64 1.72
CA VAL A 35 1.36 7.82 0.95
C VAL A 35 0.38 8.72 0.20
N ASP A 36 0.11 8.41 -1.06
CA ASP A 36 -0.76 9.23 -1.90
C ASP A 36 -2.21 9.18 -1.43
N ARG A 37 -2.68 7.99 -1.04
CA ARG A 37 -4.00 7.81 -0.44
C ARG A 37 -3.99 6.87 0.76
N LEU A 38 -4.71 7.30 1.80
CA LEU A 38 -4.90 6.52 3.02
C LEU A 38 -6.34 6.67 3.50
N LEU A 39 -7.00 5.55 3.78
CA LEU A 39 -8.26 5.50 4.49
C LEU A 39 -8.04 4.74 5.79
N VAL A 40 -8.37 5.37 6.92
CA VAL A 40 -8.29 4.74 8.24
C VAL A 40 -9.70 4.62 8.78
N THR A 41 -10.15 3.39 9.01
CA THR A 41 -11.42 3.08 9.64
C THR A 41 -11.18 2.38 10.99
N PRO A 42 -12.18 2.24 11.87
CA PRO A 42 -12.02 1.47 13.09
C PRO A 42 -11.60 0.02 12.83
N GLU A 43 -12.09 -0.60 11.75
CA GLU A 43 -11.89 -2.01 11.42
C GLU A 43 -10.61 -2.27 10.61
N ARG A 44 -10.31 -1.40 9.65
CA ARG A 44 -9.22 -1.61 8.67
C ARG A 44 -8.58 -0.32 8.19
N ILE A 45 -7.40 -0.46 7.60
CA ILE A 45 -6.68 0.60 6.89
C ILE A 45 -6.55 0.20 5.44
N VAL A 46 -6.80 1.14 4.54
CA VAL A 46 -6.58 0.96 3.11
C VAL A 46 -5.56 2.01 2.65
N VAL A 47 -4.47 1.57 2.03
CA VAL A 47 -3.42 2.44 1.52
C VAL A 47 -3.24 2.23 0.02
N ALA A 48 -3.05 3.33 -0.72
CA ALA A 48 -2.70 3.27 -2.12
C ALA A 48 -1.62 4.28 -2.51
N ASP A 49 -0.77 3.86 -3.43
CA ASP A 49 0.24 4.68 -4.10
C ASP A 49 -0.09 4.79 -5.59
N PHE A 50 0.08 5.98 -6.15
CA PHE A 50 -0.30 6.30 -7.51
C PHE A 50 0.95 6.31 -8.39
N LYS A 51 0.97 5.44 -9.41
CA LYS A 51 2.10 5.33 -10.33
C LYS A 51 1.72 5.80 -11.73
N THR A 52 2.56 6.66 -12.29
CA THR A 52 2.48 7.08 -13.68
C THR A 52 3.50 6.29 -14.49
N ALA A 53 3.07 5.21 -15.15
CA ALA A 53 3.96 4.32 -15.90
C ALA A 53 3.50 4.21 -17.36
N ARG A 54 4.42 4.46 -18.32
CA ARG A 54 4.15 4.40 -19.77
C ARG A 54 3.62 3.04 -20.23
N ARG A 55 4.07 1.98 -19.58
CA ARG A 55 3.62 0.60 -19.76
C ARG A 55 3.33 0.06 -18.37
N PRO A 56 2.12 0.29 -17.83
CA PRO A 56 1.79 -0.19 -16.50
C PRO A 56 1.67 -1.73 -16.53
N PRO A 57 2.05 -2.41 -15.44
CA PRO A 57 1.75 -3.82 -15.23
C PRO A 57 0.29 -4.12 -15.53
N SER A 58 0.05 -5.26 -16.20
CA SER A 58 -1.30 -5.75 -16.42
C SER A 58 -1.79 -6.59 -15.24
N GLU A 59 -0.87 -7.20 -14.51
CA GLU A 59 -1.13 -8.07 -13.36
C GLU A 59 -0.11 -7.90 -12.23
N LEU A 60 -0.42 -8.50 -11.08
CA LEU A 60 0.41 -8.43 -9.87
C LEU A 60 1.84 -8.93 -10.08
N ALA A 61 2.04 -10.00 -10.85
CA ALA A 61 3.35 -10.58 -11.11
C ALA A 61 4.31 -9.64 -11.87
N GLU A 62 3.76 -8.65 -12.56
CA GLU A 62 4.52 -7.66 -13.33
C GLU A 62 4.83 -6.39 -12.53
N VAL A 63 4.31 -6.27 -11.29
CA VAL A 63 4.58 -5.11 -10.44
C VAL A 63 6.06 -5.07 -10.07
N PRO A 64 6.77 -3.94 -10.29
CA PRO A 64 8.18 -3.85 -9.97
C PRO A 64 8.47 -4.16 -8.49
N GLN A 65 9.51 -4.95 -8.22
CA GLN A 65 9.90 -5.31 -6.86
C GLN A 65 10.17 -4.07 -5.98
N ALA A 66 10.69 -2.99 -6.54
CA ALA A 66 10.89 -1.73 -5.82
C ALA A 66 9.55 -1.13 -5.34
N THR A 67 8.48 -1.25 -6.13
CA THR A 67 7.13 -0.82 -5.72
C THR A 67 6.57 -1.74 -4.63
N LEU A 68 6.78 -3.05 -4.74
CA LEU A 68 6.38 -4.00 -3.70
C LEU A 68 7.10 -3.73 -2.37
N ALA A 69 8.41 -3.50 -2.41
CA ALA A 69 9.21 -3.14 -1.23
C ALA A 69 8.77 -1.82 -0.59
N GLN A 70 8.50 -0.79 -1.40
CA GLN A 70 7.96 0.48 -0.91
C GLN A 70 6.62 0.29 -0.21
N MET A 71 5.68 -0.42 -0.85
CA MET A 71 4.36 -0.67 -0.26
C MET A 71 4.42 -1.55 0.98
N ALA A 72 5.31 -2.55 1.01
CA ALA A 72 5.53 -3.38 2.19
C ALA A 72 6.09 -2.58 3.37
N ALA A 73 6.97 -1.61 3.12
CA ALA A 73 7.45 -0.70 4.15
C ALA A 73 6.32 0.18 4.69
N TYR A 74 5.46 0.73 3.82
CA TYR A 74 4.28 1.50 4.26
C TYR A 74 3.30 0.66 5.08
N VAL A 75 3.02 -0.57 4.64
CA VAL A 75 2.16 -1.49 5.40
C VAL A 75 2.75 -1.77 6.78
N ALA A 76 4.04 -2.09 6.87
CA ALA A 76 4.69 -2.36 8.15
C ALA A 76 4.68 -1.13 9.08
N ALA A 77 4.90 0.07 8.53
CA ALA A 77 4.80 1.30 9.30
C ALA A 77 3.36 1.56 9.80
N LEU A 78 2.35 1.33 8.96
CA LEU A 78 0.94 1.49 9.33
C LEU A 78 0.50 0.48 10.40
N GLU A 79 0.99 -0.75 10.36
CA GLU A 79 0.76 -1.77 11.39
C GLU A 79 1.33 -1.35 12.76
N VAL A 80 2.47 -0.65 12.77
CA VAL A 80 3.06 -0.07 13.99
C VAL A 80 2.26 1.14 14.48
N ILE A 81 1.86 2.04 13.58
CA ILE A 81 1.11 3.26 13.93
C ILE A 81 -0.31 2.93 14.42
N TYR A 82 -0.93 1.89 13.87
CA TYR A 82 -2.31 1.50 14.13
C TYR A 82 -2.41 0.02 14.51
N PRO A 83 -1.96 -0.36 15.71
CA PRO A 83 -1.96 -1.75 16.14
C PRO A 83 -3.38 -2.33 16.19
N GLY A 84 -3.50 -3.58 15.75
CA GLY A 84 -4.76 -4.35 15.79
C GLY A 84 -5.72 -4.09 14.62
N ARG A 85 -5.30 -3.34 13.59
CA ARG A 85 -6.08 -3.15 12.36
C ARG A 85 -5.44 -3.89 11.19
N SER A 86 -6.25 -4.49 10.33
CA SER A 86 -5.76 -5.02 9.07
C SER A 86 -5.37 -3.87 8.13
N VAL A 87 -4.32 -4.08 7.34
CA VAL A 87 -3.86 -3.11 6.34
C VAL A 87 -3.96 -3.74 4.96
N GLU A 88 -4.79 -3.14 4.12
CA GLU A 88 -4.96 -3.49 2.71
C GLU A 88 -4.21 -2.48 1.85
N ALA A 89 -3.46 -2.98 0.87
CA ALA A 89 -2.62 -2.15 0.03
C ALA A 89 -2.92 -2.35 -1.46
N ALA A 90 -2.83 -1.27 -2.24
CA ALA A 90 -2.90 -1.33 -3.68
C ALA A 90 -1.99 -0.30 -4.35
N VAL A 91 -1.73 -0.51 -5.64
CA VAL A 91 -1.12 0.50 -6.51
C VAL A 91 -2.11 0.88 -7.59
N LEU A 92 -2.32 2.18 -7.78
CA LEU A 92 -3.17 2.73 -8.83
C LEU A 92 -2.29 3.27 -9.96
N TYR A 93 -2.37 2.66 -11.13
CA TYR A 93 -1.79 3.21 -12.34
C TYR A 93 -2.76 4.23 -12.93
N THR A 94 -2.30 5.46 -13.16
CA THR A 94 -3.18 6.57 -13.57
C THR A 94 -3.29 6.71 -15.08
N GLN A 95 -2.28 6.28 -15.84
CA GLN A 95 -2.30 6.34 -17.32
C GLN A 95 -3.26 5.34 -17.94
N VAL A 96 -3.39 4.17 -17.32
CA VAL A 96 -4.45 3.19 -17.58
C VAL A 96 -5.09 2.99 -16.23
N PRO A 97 -6.35 3.43 -15.97
CA PRO A 97 -6.96 3.48 -14.64
C PRO A 97 -7.19 2.06 -14.10
N ARG A 98 -6.09 1.47 -13.66
CA ARG A 98 -5.92 0.08 -13.26
C ARG A 98 -5.39 0.10 -11.85
N LEU A 99 -6.14 -0.54 -10.97
CA LEU A 99 -5.72 -0.80 -9.62
C LEU A 99 -5.22 -2.24 -9.56
N ILE A 100 -4.10 -2.44 -8.90
CA ILE A 100 -3.55 -3.76 -8.59
C ILE A 100 -3.51 -3.86 -7.07
N ALA A 101 -4.40 -4.69 -6.51
CA ALA A 101 -4.37 -5.05 -5.11
C ALA A 101 -3.07 -5.82 -4.81
N LEU A 102 -2.48 -5.55 -3.65
CA LEU A 102 -1.25 -6.17 -3.19
C LEU A 102 -1.59 -7.07 -1.99
N PRO A 103 -1.79 -8.39 -2.20
CA PRO A 103 -2.12 -9.31 -1.14
C PRO A 103 -1.04 -9.30 -0.06
N GLU A 104 -1.47 -9.46 1.20
CA GLU A 104 -0.58 -9.47 2.36
C GLU A 104 0.57 -10.48 2.19
N ALA A 105 0.27 -11.67 1.69
CA ALA A 105 1.27 -12.72 1.47
C ALA A 105 2.41 -12.28 0.51
N VAL A 106 2.11 -11.45 -0.48
CA VAL A 106 3.13 -10.90 -1.39
C VAL A 106 3.95 -9.84 -0.68
N LEU A 107 3.30 -8.93 0.06
CA LEU A 107 4.00 -7.86 0.77
C LEU A 107 4.83 -8.36 1.95
N ALA A 108 4.42 -9.43 2.63
CA ALA A 108 5.14 -10.02 3.74
C ALA A 108 6.58 -10.39 3.37
N ALA A 109 6.80 -10.92 2.15
CA ALA A 109 8.11 -11.27 1.62
C ALA A 109 9.03 -10.05 1.38
N HIS A 110 8.49 -8.83 1.44
CA HIS A 110 9.19 -7.58 1.16
C HIS A 110 9.22 -6.62 2.36
N LYS A 111 8.68 -7.00 3.53
CA LYS A 111 8.66 -6.13 4.71
C LYS A 111 10.11 -5.84 5.20
N PRO A 112 10.42 -4.58 5.59
CA PRO A 112 11.70 -4.26 6.20
C PRO A 112 11.92 -5.10 7.47
N GLY A 113 13.14 -5.58 7.68
CA GLY A 113 13.46 -6.56 8.72
C GLY A 113 13.04 -8.01 8.44
N PHE A 114 12.34 -8.33 7.35
CA PHE A 114 12.12 -9.72 6.92
C PHE A 114 13.41 -10.26 6.29
N ALA A 115 14.37 -10.66 7.15
CA ALA A 115 15.36 -11.64 6.76
C ALA A 115 14.58 -12.94 6.55
N GLY A 116 14.45 -13.38 5.29
CA GLY A 116 13.85 -14.67 4.97
C GLY A 116 14.44 -15.70 5.91
N THR A 117 13.58 -16.36 6.68
CA THR A 117 14.00 -17.53 7.44
C THR A 117 14.41 -18.57 6.40
N GLU A 118 15.72 -18.83 6.34
CA GLU A 118 16.36 -19.88 5.54
C GLU A 118 15.70 -21.25 5.74
#